data_AF-A0A7C6EPP0-F1
#
_entry.id   AF-A0A7C6EPP0-F1
#
_cell.length_a   1.000
_cell.length_b   1.000
_cell.length_c   1.000
_cell.angle_alpha   90.00
_cell.angle_beta   90.00
_cell.angle_gamma   90.00
#
_symmetry.space_group_name_H-M   'P 1'
#
loop_
_entity.id
_entity.type
_entity.pdbx_description
1 polymer ?
#
loop_
_entity_poly.entity_id
_entity_poly.type
_entity_poly.pdbx_seq_one_letter_code
_entity_poly.pdbx_strand_id
1 'polypeptide(L)'
;MSPKKTNIKSDTLRVTELLTQEEKLAFKNPSKRYVIGIPAEESNEENRIALTPLTVDLLVNNGHEVLIQSNAGKAANFYDHQFSEAGAVIVKNKEEIFAQSDVLVKVSPLTDAEIGLMHEGQILLSILHVHTKNKEYISKLIHKKITCLAFEYIKDENDCYPIVRSMSEIAGNTSVLIAAEYLSNAHHGKGEMLGGITGVNPSEVVIIGAGTAGE
;
A
#
# COMPACT_ATOMS: atom_id res chain seq x y z
N MET A 1 44.91 -22.59 -56.59
CA MET A 1 44.57 -21.21 -56.17
C MET A 1 43.10 -21.14 -55.83
N SER A 2 42.77 -21.06 -54.54
CA SER A 2 41.46 -20.61 -54.04
C SER A 2 41.70 -20.08 -52.62
N PRO A 3 41.27 -18.85 -52.27
CA PRO A 3 41.74 -18.18 -51.07
C PRO A 3 41.03 -18.71 -49.82
N LYS A 4 41.81 -18.94 -48.76
CA LYS A 4 41.29 -19.23 -47.41
C LYS A 4 40.49 -18.01 -46.92
N LYS A 5 39.20 -18.21 -46.61
CA LYS A 5 38.39 -17.23 -45.89
C LYS A 5 38.91 -17.11 -44.46
N THR A 6 39.54 -15.97 -44.15
CA THR A 6 39.93 -15.58 -42.79
C THR A 6 38.67 -15.35 -41.96
N ASN A 7 38.51 -16.13 -40.89
CA ASN A 7 37.34 -16.11 -40.01
C ASN A 7 37.55 -15.04 -38.92
N ILE A 8 37.25 -13.78 -39.25
CA ILE A 8 37.54 -12.59 -38.42
C ILE A 8 36.66 -12.51 -37.14
N LYS A 9 35.69 -13.41 -36.96
CA LYS A 9 34.74 -13.37 -35.84
C LYS A 9 35.17 -14.14 -34.57
N SER A 10 36.23 -14.95 -34.61
CA SER A 10 36.64 -15.75 -33.43
C SER A 10 37.49 -14.98 -32.43
N ASP A 11 38.22 -13.95 -32.88
CA ASP A 11 39.26 -13.33 -32.06
C ASP A 11 38.73 -12.17 -31.20
N THR A 12 37.61 -11.56 -31.58
CA THR A 12 36.99 -10.47 -30.80
C THR A 12 36.29 -10.98 -29.53
N LEU A 13 35.74 -12.20 -29.57
CA LEU A 13 35.03 -12.80 -28.43
C LEU A 13 35.96 -13.19 -27.28
N ARG A 14 37.21 -13.59 -27.60
CA ARG A 14 38.21 -13.97 -26.59
C ARG A 14 38.80 -12.80 -25.82
N VAL A 15 38.81 -11.59 -26.39
CA VAL A 15 39.38 -10.41 -25.74
C VAL A 15 38.46 -9.89 -24.63
N THR A 16 37.14 -10.02 -24.80
CA THR A 16 36.14 -9.66 -23.78
C THR A 16 36.14 -10.57 -22.56
N GLU A 17 36.54 -11.84 -22.70
CA GLU A 17 36.64 -12.81 -21.59
C GLU A 17 37.90 -12.63 -20.74
N LEU A 18 38.91 -11.91 -21.26
CA LEU A 18 40.20 -11.65 -20.60
C LEU A 18 40.26 -10.26 -19.94
N LEU A 19 39.18 -9.47 -20.00
CA LEU A 19 39.07 -8.23 -19.26
C LEU A 19 38.84 -8.55 -17.79
N THR A 20 39.68 -7.99 -16.91
CA THR A 20 39.53 -8.10 -15.46
C THR A 20 38.15 -7.60 -15.09
N GLN A 21 37.28 -8.51 -14.63
CA GLN A 21 35.96 -8.10 -14.13
C GLN A 21 36.16 -7.23 -12.90
N GLU A 22 35.39 -6.13 -12.79
CA GLU A 22 35.37 -5.31 -11.59
C GLU A 22 35.06 -6.19 -10.38
N GLU A 23 35.86 -6.04 -9.32
CA GLU A 23 35.66 -6.75 -8.07
C GLU A 23 34.29 -6.32 -7.51
N LYS A 24 33.29 -7.19 -7.66
CA LYS A 24 31.99 -7.01 -7.01
C LYS A 24 32.26 -7.13 -5.52
N LEU A 25 32.35 -5.99 -4.83
CA LEU A 25 32.35 -5.94 -3.37
C LEU A 25 31.21 -6.85 -2.93
N ALA A 26 31.52 -7.92 -2.20
CA ALA A 26 30.50 -8.80 -1.67
C ALA A 26 29.59 -7.94 -0.79
N PHE A 27 28.43 -7.57 -1.34
CA PHE A 27 27.36 -6.97 -0.57
C PHE A 27 26.85 -8.10 0.31
N LYS A 28 27.55 -8.35 1.43
CA LYS A 28 26.91 -8.96 2.60
C LYS A 28 25.76 -8.01 2.85
N ASN A 29 24.55 -8.45 2.52
CA ASN A 29 23.35 -7.77 2.95
C ASN A 29 23.32 -8.05 4.46
N PRO A 30 23.77 -7.13 5.37
CA PRO A 30 23.31 -7.29 6.73
C PRO A 30 21.79 -7.24 6.59
N SER A 31 21.07 -8.26 7.05
CA SER A 31 19.62 -8.19 7.12
C SER A 31 19.32 -6.94 7.96
N LYS A 32 19.02 -5.82 7.29
CA LYS A 32 18.75 -4.56 7.98
C LYS A 32 17.45 -4.81 8.72
N ARG A 33 17.56 -4.96 10.03
CA ARG A 33 16.42 -4.99 10.92
C ARG A 33 15.82 -3.58 10.91
N TYR A 34 14.53 -3.51 10.64
CA TYR A 34 13.75 -2.28 10.65
C TYR A 34 12.71 -2.38 11.75
N VAL A 35 12.44 -1.26 12.40
CA VAL A 35 11.29 -1.08 13.28
C VAL A 35 10.15 -0.49 12.46
N ILE A 36 9.07 -1.25 12.33
CA ILE A 36 7.90 -0.93 11.52
C ILE A 36 6.76 -0.53 12.45
N GLY A 37 6.32 0.72 12.37
CA GLY A 37 5.25 1.28 13.19
C GLY A 37 3.92 1.33 12.48
N ILE A 38 2.87 0.89 13.18
CA ILE A 38 1.48 0.92 12.73
C ILE A 38 0.64 1.68 13.76
N PRO A 39 0.51 3.01 13.63
CA PRO A 39 -0.36 3.79 14.48
C PRO A 39 -1.83 3.54 14.14
N ALA A 40 -2.73 3.76 15.10
CA ALA A 40 -4.17 3.74 14.87
C ALA A 40 -4.59 4.89 13.95
N GLU A 41 -5.60 4.63 13.12
CA GLU A 41 -6.17 5.64 12.24
C GLU A 41 -7.01 6.65 13.02
N GLU A 42 -6.91 7.93 12.65
CA GLU A 42 -7.62 9.04 13.31
C GLU A 42 -9.01 9.26 12.72
N SER A 43 -9.23 8.86 11.45
CA SER A 43 -10.50 9.07 10.77
C SER A 43 -11.54 8.07 11.25
N ASN A 44 -12.67 8.57 11.74
CA ASN A 44 -13.81 7.73 12.12
C ASN A 44 -14.42 6.96 10.94
N GLU A 45 -14.15 7.40 9.71
CA GLU A 45 -14.60 6.75 8.47
C GLU A 45 -13.59 5.70 7.97
N GLU A 46 -12.41 5.62 8.58
CA GLU A 46 -11.38 4.65 8.22
C GLU A 46 -11.40 3.46 9.18
N ASN A 47 -11.94 2.35 8.70
CA ASN A 47 -12.04 1.12 9.48
C ASN A 47 -10.91 0.12 9.17
N ARG A 48 -10.03 0.40 8.21
CA ARG A 48 -8.94 -0.50 7.81
C ARG A 48 -7.73 -0.35 8.72
N ILE A 49 -6.86 -1.37 8.68
CA ILE A 49 -5.52 -1.34 9.26
C ILE A 49 -4.50 -1.69 8.17
N ALA A 50 -3.32 -1.09 8.23
CA ALA A 50 -2.31 -1.22 7.17
C ALA A 50 -1.74 -2.64 7.04
N LEU A 51 -1.60 -3.38 8.14
CA LEU A 51 -1.11 -4.76 8.14
C LEU A 51 -2.05 -5.67 8.94
N THR A 52 -2.29 -6.87 8.44
CA THR A 52 -3.03 -7.92 9.13
C THR A 52 -2.08 -8.73 10.04
N PRO A 53 -2.59 -9.47 11.04
CA PRO A 53 -1.76 -10.33 11.88
C PRO A 53 -0.88 -11.31 11.09
N LEU A 54 -1.37 -11.81 9.95
CA LEU A 54 -0.60 -12.69 9.07
C LEU A 54 0.63 -11.99 8.46
N THR A 55 0.46 -10.75 8.00
CA THR A 55 1.58 -9.97 7.45
C THR A 55 2.58 -9.58 8.54
N VAL A 56 2.09 -9.34 9.75
CA VAL A 56 2.94 -9.07 10.93
C VAL A 56 3.82 -10.27 11.25
N ASP A 57 3.24 -11.47 11.33
CA ASP A 57 3.98 -12.72 11.55
C ASP A 57 5.08 -12.91 10.50
N LEU A 58 4.76 -12.66 9.22
CA LEU A 58 5.74 -12.72 8.14
C LEU A 58 6.91 -11.73 8.35
N LEU A 59 6.62 -10.47 8.72
CA LEU A 59 7.65 -9.46 8.95
C LEU A 59 8.55 -9.81 10.15
N VAL A 60 7.95 -10.28 11.24
CA VAL A 60 8.67 -10.70 12.45
C VAL A 60 9.55 -11.92 12.15
N ASN A 61 9.03 -12.90 11.41
CA ASN A 61 9.79 -14.09 10.98
C ASN A 61 10.96 -13.76 10.03
N ASN A 62 10.90 -12.61 9.34
CA ASN A 62 12.02 -12.08 8.54
C ASN A 62 12.99 -11.20 9.35
N GLY A 63 12.82 -11.10 10.67
CA GLY A 63 13.74 -10.41 11.59
C GLY A 63 13.46 -8.92 11.79
N HIS A 64 12.32 -8.41 11.32
CA HIS A 64 11.88 -7.04 11.59
C HIS A 64 11.14 -6.95 12.94
N GLU A 65 11.09 -5.75 13.50
CA GLU A 65 10.27 -5.47 14.69
C GLU A 65 9.02 -4.72 14.25
N VAL A 66 7.85 -5.11 14.75
CA VAL A 66 6.58 -4.46 14.41
C VAL A 66 5.95 -3.89 15.68
N LEU A 67 5.78 -2.57 15.70
CA LEU A 67 5.11 -1.82 16.76
C LEU A 67 3.70 -1.49 16.31
N ILE A 68 2.69 -1.86 17.08
CA ILE A 68 1.27 -1.61 16.75
C ILE A 68 0.61 -0.84 17.87
N GLN A 69 -0.13 0.22 17.54
CA GLN A 69 -0.90 0.94 18.53
C GLN A 69 -2.02 0.05 19.08
N SER A 70 -2.18 0.04 20.40
CA SER A 70 -3.30 -0.65 21.04
C SER A 70 -4.63 -0.21 20.45
N ASN A 71 -5.48 -1.18 20.11
CA ASN A 71 -6.77 -1.03 19.44
C ASN A 71 -6.72 -0.50 17.99
N ALA A 72 -5.56 -0.39 17.34
CA ALA A 72 -5.46 0.08 15.95
C ALA A 72 -6.29 -0.79 14.97
N GLY A 73 -6.32 -2.10 15.18
CA GLY A 73 -7.02 -3.04 14.29
C GLY A 73 -8.50 -3.26 14.64
N LYS A 74 -9.00 -2.65 15.72
CA LYS A 74 -10.31 -3.01 16.30
C LYS A 74 -11.46 -2.83 15.31
N ALA A 75 -11.45 -1.75 14.52
CA ALA A 75 -12.45 -1.48 13.51
C ALA A 75 -12.42 -2.47 12.32
N ALA A 76 -11.26 -3.05 12.05
CA ALA A 76 -11.05 -4.10 11.06
C ALA A 76 -11.30 -5.52 11.62
N ASN A 77 -11.83 -5.63 12.85
CA ASN A 77 -11.99 -6.90 13.58
C ASN A 77 -10.67 -7.65 13.85
N PHE A 78 -9.57 -6.91 14.01
CA PHE A 78 -8.30 -7.44 14.50
C PHE A 78 -8.00 -6.89 15.90
N TYR A 79 -7.88 -7.79 16.87
CA TYR A 79 -7.65 -7.43 18.25
C TYR A 79 -6.16 -7.51 18.63
N ASP A 80 -5.75 -6.73 19.63
CA ASP A 80 -4.37 -6.64 20.10
C ASP A 80 -3.74 -8.01 20.41
N HIS A 81 -4.52 -8.96 20.93
CA HIS A 81 -4.01 -10.31 21.24
C HIS A 81 -3.53 -11.04 19.96
N GLN A 82 -4.26 -10.92 18.85
CA GLN A 82 -3.91 -11.56 17.58
C GLN A 82 -2.59 -11.00 17.02
N PHE A 83 -2.36 -9.70 17.19
CA PHE A 83 -1.11 -9.06 16.81
C PHE A 83 0.04 -9.48 17.73
N SER A 84 -0.21 -9.56 19.04
CA SER A 84 0.81 -10.00 20.00
C SER A 84 1.20 -11.47 19.80
N GLU A 85 0.25 -12.34 19.45
CA GLU A 85 0.49 -13.74 19.11
C GLU A 85 1.29 -13.87 17.81
N ALA A 86 1.10 -12.95 16.86
CA ALA A 86 1.91 -12.82 15.65
C ALA A 86 3.30 -12.18 15.87
N GLY A 87 3.64 -11.84 17.13
CA GLY A 87 4.96 -11.31 17.49
C GLY A 87 5.11 -9.79 17.41
N ALA A 88 4.04 -9.03 17.21
CA ALA A 88 4.09 -7.57 17.33
C ALA A 88 4.16 -7.11 18.79
N VAL A 89 4.81 -5.96 18.99
CA VAL A 89 4.82 -5.24 20.27
C VAL A 89 3.63 -4.26 20.28
N ILE A 90 2.73 -4.43 21.24
CA ILE A 90 1.58 -3.54 21.40
C ILE A 90 2.00 -2.33 22.24
N VAL A 91 1.88 -1.14 21.64
CA VAL A 91 2.27 0.14 22.23
C VAL A 91 1.02 0.98 22.48
N LYS A 92 0.90 1.60 23.65
CA LYS A 92 -0.29 2.41 24.00
C LYS A 92 -0.25 3.81 23.39
N ASN A 93 0.93 4.44 23.42
CA ASN A 93 1.10 5.83 23.05
C ASN A 93 1.47 5.93 21.58
N LYS A 94 0.79 6.81 20.85
CA LYS A 94 1.07 7.04 19.42
C LYS A 94 2.47 7.64 19.24
N GLU A 95 2.85 8.58 20.11
CA GLU A 95 4.13 9.28 20.09
C GLU A 95 5.31 8.31 20.15
N GLU A 96 5.16 7.25 20.94
CA GLU A 96 6.18 6.21 21.11
C GLU A 96 6.41 5.42 19.81
N ILE A 97 5.34 5.11 19.07
CA ILE A 97 5.44 4.45 17.76
C ILE A 97 6.17 5.36 16.77
N PHE A 98 5.78 6.64 16.69
CA PHE A 98 6.42 7.60 15.80
C PHE A 98 7.90 7.81 16.14
N ALA A 99 8.26 7.79 17.43
CA ALA A 99 9.63 8.00 17.89
C ALA A 99 10.56 6.79 17.66
N GLN A 100 10.05 5.57 17.74
CA GLN A 100 10.86 4.34 17.65
C GLN A 100 10.92 3.73 16.24
N SER A 101 9.98 4.07 15.36
CA SER A 101 9.85 3.39 14.06
C SER A 101 10.77 3.96 13.00
N ASP A 102 11.52 3.10 12.30
CA ASP A 102 12.23 3.49 11.08
C ASP A 102 11.26 3.72 9.91
N VAL A 103 10.21 2.89 9.85
CA VAL A 103 9.21 2.87 8.80
C VAL A 103 7.83 2.95 9.42
N LEU A 104 7.05 3.96 9.08
CA LEU A 104 5.63 4.07 9.44
C LEU A 104 4.77 3.58 8.28
N VAL A 105 3.81 2.71 8.59
CA VAL A 105 2.84 2.21 7.60
C VAL A 105 1.43 2.58 8.05
N LYS A 106 0.73 3.35 7.22
CA LYS A 106 -0.65 3.82 7.45
C LYS A 106 -1.49 3.63 6.20
N VAL A 107 -2.80 3.58 6.38
CA VAL A 107 -3.75 3.61 5.27
C VAL A 107 -4.02 5.06 4.88
N SER A 108 -4.44 5.89 5.84
CA SER A 108 -4.77 7.29 5.60
C SER A 108 -3.52 8.18 5.55
N PRO A 109 -3.57 9.32 4.82
CA PRO A 109 -2.51 10.31 4.88
C PRO A 109 -2.31 10.83 6.30
N LEU A 110 -1.07 11.18 6.65
CA LEU A 110 -0.77 11.78 7.96
C LEU A 110 -1.54 13.08 8.17
N THR A 111 -1.92 13.33 9.42
CA THR A 111 -2.39 14.64 9.89
C THR A 111 -1.21 15.59 10.17
N ASP A 112 -1.48 16.90 10.28
CA ASP A 112 -0.44 17.87 10.67
C ASP A 112 0.18 17.56 12.04
N ALA A 113 -0.62 17.05 12.98
CA ALA A 113 -0.16 16.65 14.30
C ALA A 113 0.79 15.44 14.21
N GLU A 114 0.43 14.43 13.42
CA GLU A 114 1.26 13.24 13.20
C GLU A 114 2.58 13.59 12.48
N ILE A 115 2.57 14.51 11.51
CA ILE A 115 3.81 15.03 10.90
C ILE A 115 4.71 15.65 11.98
N GLY A 116 4.12 16.34 12.96
CA GLY A 116 4.83 16.89 14.12
C GLY A 116 5.62 15.85 14.89
N LEU A 117 5.06 14.64 15.05
CA LEU A 117 5.65 13.51 15.78
C LEU A 117 6.76 12.79 15.02
N MET A 118 6.76 12.86 13.68
CA MET A 118 7.79 12.21 12.88
C MET A 118 9.18 12.81 13.13
N HIS A 119 10.21 11.96 13.11
CA HIS A 119 11.60 12.39 13.20
C HIS A 119 12.28 12.46 11.82
N GLU A 120 13.45 13.10 11.76
CA GLU A 120 14.17 13.29 10.51
C GLU A 120 14.57 11.94 9.86
N GLY A 121 14.40 11.83 8.54
CA GLY A 121 14.82 10.66 7.76
C GLY A 121 13.92 9.43 7.86
N GLN A 122 12.80 9.53 8.58
CA GLN A 122 11.82 8.44 8.70
C GLN A 122 11.14 8.14 7.36
N ILE A 123 10.77 6.88 7.13
CA ILE A 123 10.06 6.45 5.92
C ILE A 123 8.58 6.33 6.24
N LEU A 124 7.72 6.86 5.37
CA LEU A 124 6.27 6.74 5.44
C LEU A 124 5.76 5.95 4.23
N LEU A 125 5.01 4.87 4.47
CA LEU A 125 4.20 4.17 3.48
C LEU A 125 2.73 4.45 3.77
N SER A 126 2.08 5.22 2.91
CA SER A 126 0.64 5.49 3.05
C SER A 126 0.05 5.99 1.75
N ILE A 127 -1.28 6.15 1.73
CA ILE A 127 -1.90 7.06 0.76
C ILE A 127 -1.49 8.49 1.11
N LEU A 128 -1.16 9.32 0.13
CA LEU A 128 -0.72 10.70 0.37
C LEU A 128 -1.72 11.74 -0.15
N HIS A 129 -2.44 11.42 -1.23
CA HIS A 129 -3.35 12.30 -1.96
C HIS A 129 -2.69 13.66 -2.28
N VAL A 130 -1.49 13.65 -2.85
CA VAL A 130 -0.66 14.85 -3.07
C VAL A 130 -1.44 16.02 -3.68
N HIS A 131 -2.35 15.76 -4.61
CA HIS A 131 -3.16 16.78 -5.29
C HIS A 131 -4.16 17.52 -4.39
N THR A 132 -4.55 16.94 -3.25
CA THR A 132 -5.48 17.57 -2.30
C THR A 132 -4.76 18.26 -1.14
N LYS A 133 -3.43 18.11 -1.05
CA LYS A 133 -2.63 18.67 0.04
C LYS A 133 -2.21 20.11 -0.25
N ASN A 134 -2.16 20.91 0.81
CA ASN A 134 -1.69 22.29 0.72
C ASN A 134 -0.15 22.35 0.67
N LYS A 135 0.37 23.51 0.28
CA LYS A 135 1.83 23.74 0.21
C LYS A 135 2.52 23.56 1.57
N GLU A 136 1.84 23.93 2.66
CA GLU A 136 2.40 23.87 4.01
C GLU A 136 2.67 22.42 4.46
N TYR A 137 1.72 21.52 4.20
CA TYR A 137 1.80 20.09 4.47
C TYR A 137 3.03 19.48 3.80
N ILE A 138 3.19 19.73 2.48
CA ILE A 138 4.33 19.24 1.71
C ILE A 138 5.64 19.87 2.22
N SER A 139 5.62 21.17 2.56
CA SER A 139 6.79 21.86 3.12
C SER A 139 7.23 21.22 4.45
N LYS A 140 6.30 20.84 5.33
CA LYS A 140 6.63 20.16 6.61
C LYS A 140 7.32 18.81 6.38
N LEU A 141 6.82 18.01 5.45
CA LEU A 141 7.44 16.72 5.09
C LEU A 141 8.85 16.92 4.52
N ILE A 142 9.04 17.91 3.64
CA ILE A 142 10.34 18.26 3.06
C ILE A 142 11.31 18.74 4.16
N HIS A 143 10.87 19.64 5.04
CA HIS A 143 11.70 20.18 6.12
C HIS A 143 12.20 19.08 7.06
N LYS A 144 11.36 18.07 7.34
CA LYS A 144 11.72 16.91 8.15
C LYS A 144 12.46 15.81 7.35
N LYS A 145 12.73 16.01 6.06
CA LYS A 145 13.38 15.04 5.16
C LYS A 145 12.73 13.64 5.22
N ILE A 146 11.40 13.62 5.30
CA ILE A 146 10.63 12.37 5.34
C ILE A 146 10.63 11.74 3.94
N THR A 147 10.92 10.45 3.87
CA THR A 147 10.78 9.69 2.62
C THR A 147 9.37 9.13 2.54
N CYS A 148 8.53 9.72 1.69
CA CYS A 148 7.15 9.26 1.50
C CYS A 148 7.04 8.32 0.29
N LEU A 149 6.56 7.11 0.52
CA LEU A 149 6.19 6.13 -0.49
C LEU A 149 4.66 6.08 -0.58
N ALA A 150 4.14 6.78 -1.57
CA ALA A 150 2.71 6.94 -1.77
C ALA A 150 2.12 5.74 -2.54
N PHE A 151 1.21 5.00 -1.91
CA PHE A 151 0.62 3.79 -2.48
C PHE A 151 -0.06 4.03 -3.83
N GLU A 152 -0.72 5.18 -3.99
CA GLU A 152 -1.44 5.54 -5.21
C GLU A 152 -0.53 5.80 -6.42
N TYR A 153 0.78 5.93 -6.21
CA TYR A 153 1.78 6.13 -7.26
C TYR A 153 2.69 4.93 -7.49
N ILE A 154 2.48 3.82 -6.78
CA ILE A 154 3.18 2.57 -7.05
C ILE A 154 2.65 2.01 -8.37
N LYS A 155 3.57 1.73 -9.30
CA LYS A 155 3.29 1.18 -10.62
C LYS A 155 3.92 -0.19 -10.81
N ASP A 156 3.25 -1.04 -11.57
CA ASP A 156 3.82 -2.30 -12.05
C ASP A 156 4.60 -2.12 -13.37
N GLU A 157 5.12 -3.23 -13.91
CA GLU A 157 5.87 -3.27 -15.17
C GLU A 157 5.01 -2.87 -16.41
N ASN A 158 3.68 -2.88 -16.27
CA ASN A 158 2.72 -2.55 -17.31
C ASN A 158 2.15 -1.12 -17.16
N ASP A 159 2.80 -0.27 -16.36
CA ASP A 159 2.38 1.11 -16.07
C ASP A 159 1.00 1.22 -15.39
N CYS A 160 0.51 0.13 -14.79
CA CYS A 160 -0.74 0.09 -14.05
C CYS A 160 -0.50 0.44 -12.58
N TYR A 161 -1.50 1.03 -11.92
CA TYR A 161 -1.48 1.33 -10.49
C TYR A 161 -2.22 0.22 -9.71
N PRO A 162 -1.56 -0.88 -9.32
CA PRO A 162 -2.24 -2.07 -8.79
C PRO A 162 -3.07 -1.79 -7.54
N ILE A 163 -2.57 -0.97 -6.62
CA ILE A 163 -3.28 -0.65 -5.37
C ILE A 163 -4.56 0.17 -5.66
N VAL A 164 -4.46 1.15 -6.56
CA VAL A 164 -5.62 1.98 -6.98
C VAL A 164 -6.64 1.13 -7.73
N ARG A 165 -6.17 0.20 -8.56
CA ARG A 165 -7.01 -0.75 -9.29
C ARG A 165 -7.81 -1.63 -8.32
N SER A 166 -7.16 -2.29 -7.37
CA SER A 166 -7.85 -3.13 -6.38
C SER A 166 -8.89 -2.35 -5.57
N MET A 167 -8.59 -1.10 -5.19
CA MET A 167 -9.57 -0.24 -4.53
C MET A 167 -10.75 0.13 -5.45
N SER A 168 -10.49 0.33 -6.74
CA SER A 168 -11.53 0.61 -7.75
C SER A 168 -12.45 -0.59 -7.96
N GLU A 169 -11.90 -1.82 -7.98
CA GLU A 169 -12.68 -3.07 -8.08
C GLU A 169 -13.60 -3.26 -6.87
N ILE A 170 -13.11 -2.96 -5.66
CA ILE A 170 -13.94 -2.98 -4.44
C ILE A 170 -15.05 -1.93 -4.54
N ALA A 171 -14.72 -0.71 -4.94
CA ALA A 171 -15.69 0.38 -5.05
C ALA A 171 -16.78 0.09 -6.09
N GLY A 172 -16.42 -0.41 -7.27
CA GLY A 172 -17.34 -0.78 -8.34
C GLY A 172 -18.35 -1.83 -7.88
N ASN A 173 -17.87 -2.97 -7.36
CA ASN A 173 -18.73 -4.03 -6.84
C ASN A 173 -19.62 -3.56 -5.69
N THR A 174 -19.07 -2.79 -4.76
CA THR A 174 -19.81 -2.31 -3.59
C THR A 174 -20.89 -1.31 -3.98
N SER A 175 -20.66 -0.49 -5.02
CA SER A 175 -21.63 0.51 -5.49
C SER A 175 -22.98 -0.12 -5.89
N VAL A 176 -22.95 -1.30 -6.52
CA VAL A 176 -24.14 -2.04 -6.95
C VAL A 176 -24.91 -2.59 -5.75
N LEU A 177 -24.20 -3.13 -4.75
CA LEU A 177 -24.80 -3.64 -3.52
C LEU A 177 -25.47 -2.52 -2.71
N ILE A 178 -24.78 -1.39 -2.58
CA ILE A 178 -25.31 -0.20 -1.92
C ILE A 178 -26.52 0.33 -2.69
N ALA A 179 -26.45 0.42 -4.02
CA ALA A 179 -27.58 0.85 -4.84
C ALA A 179 -28.82 -0.04 -4.65
N ALA A 180 -28.63 -1.37 -4.58
CA ALA A 180 -29.73 -2.30 -4.29
C ALA A 180 -30.37 -2.03 -2.93
N GLU A 181 -29.56 -1.70 -1.91
CA GLU A 181 -30.05 -1.36 -0.58
C GLU A 181 -30.85 -0.05 -0.59
N TYR A 182 -30.34 0.99 -1.25
CA TYR A 182 -31.00 2.29 -1.36
C TYR A 182 -32.26 2.29 -2.25
N LEU A 183 -32.40 1.35 -3.19
CA LEU A 183 -33.63 1.18 -3.96
C LEU A 183 -34.78 0.65 -3.11
N SER A 184 -34.48 -0.03 -2.00
CA SER A 184 -35.48 -0.63 -1.10
C SER A 184 -36.30 0.42 -0.34
N ASN A 185 -37.54 0.05 0.01
CA ASN A 185 -38.42 0.86 0.85
C ASN A 185 -37.83 1.15 2.24
N ALA A 186 -36.94 0.27 2.74
CA ALA A 186 -36.27 0.45 4.03
C ALA A 186 -35.45 1.74 4.11
N HIS A 187 -34.92 2.19 2.98
CA HIS A 187 -34.14 3.43 2.83
C HIS A 187 -34.92 4.53 2.10
N HIS A 188 -36.26 4.44 2.08
CA HIS A 188 -37.13 5.36 1.36
C HIS A 188 -36.83 5.46 -0.16
N GLY A 189 -36.28 4.38 -0.72
CA GLY A 189 -36.09 4.22 -2.15
C GLY A 189 -37.40 4.05 -2.92
N LYS A 190 -37.27 3.80 -4.22
CA LYS A 190 -38.42 3.60 -5.13
C LYS A 190 -39.22 2.32 -4.84
N GLY A 191 -38.67 1.42 -4.01
CA GLY A 191 -39.25 0.11 -3.72
C GLY A 191 -39.02 -0.90 -4.84
N GLU A 192 -37.98 -0.70 -5.64
CA GLU A 192 -37.63 -1.59 -6.74
C GLU A 192 -36.54 -2.59 -6.31
N MET A 193 -36.63 -3.79 -6.87
CA MET A 193 -35.60 -4.80 -6.69
C MET A 193 -34.58 -4.66 -7.82
N LEU A 194 -33.29 -4.56 -7.46
CA LEU A 194 -32.22 -4.50 -8.46
C LEU A 194 -32.15 -5.80 -9.30
N GLY A 195 -32.51 -6.94 -8.70
CA GLY A 195 -32.69 -8.21 -9.40
C GLY A 195 -34.05 -8.32 -10.11
N GLY A 196 -34.13 -9.20 -11.10
CA GLY A 196 -35.38 -9.50 -11.82
C GLY A 196 -36.08 -10.76 -11.31
N ILE A 197 -37.40 -10.81 -11.49
CA ILE A 197 -38.20 -12.04 -11.38
C ILE A 197 -39.04 -12.22 -12.64
N THR A 198 -39.44 -13.46 -12.94
CA THR A 198 -40.24 -13.77 -14.13
C THR A 198 -41.55 -12.97 -14.15
N GLY A 199 -41.79 -12.24 -15.23
CA GLY A 199 -43.03 -11.46 -15.44
C GLY A 199 -43.02 -10.04 -14.90
N VAL A 200 -41.90 -9.57 -14.32
CA VAL A 200 -41.73 -8.18 -13.84
C VAL A 200 -40.54 -7.54 -14.55
N ASN A 201 -40.68 -6.26 -14.93
CA ASN A 201 -39.58 -5.53 -15.55
C ASN A 201 -38.43 -5.34 -14.54
N PRO A 202 -37.17 -5.64 -14.91
CA PRO A 202 -36.02 -5.42 -14.05
C PRO A 202 -35.69 -3.93 -13.92
N SER A 203 -34.95 -3.56 -12.88
CA SER A 203 -34.39 -2.21 -12.76
C SER A 203 -33.32 -1.96 -13.83
N GLU A 204 -33.34 -0.76 -14.41
CA GLU A 204 -32.32 -0.31 -15.37
C GLU A 204 -31.17 0.38 -14.63
N VAL A 205 -29.93 0.00 -14.95
CA VAL A 205 -28.72 0.57 -14.37
C VAL A 205 -27.91 1.25 -15.46
N VAL A 206 -27.54 2.52 -15.23
CA VAL A 206 -26.68 3.28 -16.14
C VAL A 206 -25.34 3.52 -15.44
N ILE A 207 -24.27 2.98 -16.02
CA ILE A 207 -22.89 3.17 -15.55
C ILE A 207 -22.21 4.18 -16.48
N ILE A 208 -21.68 5.26 -15.92
CA ILE A 208 -20.96 6.30 -16.68
C ILE A 208 -19.46 6.13 -16.42
N GLY A 209 -18.78 5.54 -17.40
CA GLY A 209 -17.34 5.27 -17.35
C GLY A 209 -17.05 3.78 -17.46
N ALA A 210 -16.11 3.41 -18.33
CA ALA A 210 -15.71 2.02 -18.60
C ALA A 210 -14.30 1.72 -18.07
N GLY A 211 -13.91 2.36 -16.97
CA GLY A 211 -12.69 2.00 -16.23
C GLY A 211 -12.97 0.88 -15.24
N THR A 212 -11.96 0.48 -14.46
CA THR A 212 -12.03 -0.64 -13.51
C THR A 212 -13.19 -0.57 -12.51
N ALA A 213 -13.63 0.62 -12.09
CA ALA A 213 -14.77 0.75 -11.19
C ALA A 213 -16.14 0.59 -11.88
N GLY A 214 -16.20 0.76 -13.21
CA GLY A 214 -17.43 0.62 -14.00
C GLY A 214 -17.54 -0.73 -14.70
N GLU A 215 -16.42 -1.44 -14.88
CA GLU A 215 -16.37 -2.86 -15.26
C GLU A 215 -16.93 -3.74 -14.13
#